data_AF-A0A387HBK0-F1
#
_entry.id   AF-A0A387HBK0-F1
#
_cell.length_a   1.000
_cell.length_b   1.000
_cell.length_c   1.000
_cell.angle_alpha   90.00
_cell.angle_beta   90.00
_cell.angle_gamma   90.00
#
_symmetry.space_group_name_H-M   'P 1'
#
loop_
_entity.id
_entity.type
_entity.pdbx_description
1 polymer ?
#
loop_
_entity_poly.entity_id
_entity_poly.type
_entity_poly.pdbx_seq_one_letter_code
_entity_poly.pdbx_strand_id
1 'polypeptide(L)'
;MSLGDDGPTWLLIVLGALFGIPQGLIGLANQNALYAQADPERTGASAGLLRTFTYLGALLASAANAAFFKGAADTAGLHALAWMLVVVSVLLLAVAAADRSLSRVGQD
;
A
#
# COMPACT_ATOMS: atom_id res chain seq x y z
N MET A 1 -11.28 25.02 6.44
CA MET A 1 -11.12 24.75 4.98
C MET A 1 -12.49 24.41 4.43
N SER A 2 -13.34 25.43 4.27
CA SER A 2 -14.64 25.23 3.61
C SER A 2 -14.37 25.02 2.13
N LEU A 3 -14.76 23.88 1.58
CA LEU A 3 -14.94 23.75 0.14
C LEU A 3 -16.12 24.66 -0.22
N GLY A 4 -15.84 25.93 -0.48
CA GLY A 4 -16.83 26.86 -1.01
C GLY A 4 -17.26 26.42 -2.41
N ASP A 5 -18.42 26.88 -2.85
CA ASP A 5 -19.09 26.50 -4.11
C ASP A 5 -18.26 26.68 -5.41
N ASP A 6 -17.04 27.23 -5.32
CA ASP A 6 -16.06 27.37 -6.42
C ASP A 6 -14.85 26.42 -6.32
N GLY A 7 -14.79 25.57 -5.29
CA GLY A 7 -13.75 24.55 -5.14
C GLY A 7 -13.98 23.40 -6.13
N PRO A 8 -12.98 22.94 -6.90
CA PRO A 8 -13.22 21.92 -7.92
C PRO A 8 -13.49 20.57 -7.22
N THR A 9 -14.75 20.24 -6.98
CA THR A 9 -15.18 18.97 -6.36
C THR A 9 -14.71 17.76 -7.17
N TRP A 10 -14.55 17.92 -8.48
CA TRP A 10 -13.93 16.92 -9.36
C TRP A 10 -12.49 16.57 -8.96
N LEU A 11 -11.74 17.49 -8.33
CA LEU A 11 -10.38 17.22 -7.86
C LEU A 11 -10.38 16.19 -6.71
N LEU A 12 -11.41 16.17 -5.86
CA LEU A 12 -11.57 15.11 -4.86
C LEU A 12 -11.83 13.74 -5.50
N ILE A 13 -12.62 13.71 -6.58
CA ILE A 13 -12.88 12.48 -7.34
C ILE A 13 -11.57 11.98 -7.97
N VAL A 14 -10.80 12.88 -8.59
CA VAL A 14 -9.51 12.54 -9.20
C VAL A 14 -8.50 12.07 -8.16
N LEU A 15 -8.39 12.74 -7.01
CA LEU A 15 -7.52 12.29 -5.91
C LEU A 15 -8.01 10.95 -5.36
N GLY A 16 -9.31 10.80 -5.16
CA GLY A 16 -9.92 9.55 -4.71
C GLY A 16 -9.64 8.39 -5.67
N ALA A 17 -9.71 8.62 -6.98
CA ALA A 17 -9.34 7.64 -7.98
C ALA A 17 -7.83 7.35 -7.96
N LEU A 18 -6.99 8.39 -7.87
CA LEU A 18 -5.53 8.28 -7.87
C LEU A 18 -5.01 7.45 -6.70
N PHE A 19 -5.59 7.59 -5.51
CA PHE A 19 -5.22 6.79 -4.35
C PHE A 19 -6.02 5.49 -4.25
N GLY A 20 -7.30 5.51 -4.60
CA GLY A 20 -8.23 4.39 -4.43
C GLY A 20 -8.02 3.26 -5.43
N ILE A 21 -7.77 3.56 -6.71
CA ILE A 21 -7.56 2.53 -7.73
C ILE A 21 -6.32 1.69 -7.39
N PRO A 22 -5.13 2.27 -7.14
CA PRO A 22 -3.97 1.49 -6.73
C PRO A 22 -4.22 0.70 -5.45
N GLN A 23 -4.90 1.29 -4.46
CA GLN A 23 -5.19 0.61 -3.19
C GLN A 23 -6.07 -0.64 -3.43
N GLY A 24 -7.11 -0.52 -4.26
CA GLY A 24 -7.97 -1.64 -4.65
C GLY A 24 -7.21 -2.72 -5.44
N LEU A 25 -6.39 -2.31 -6.42
CA LEU A 25 -5.57 -3.23 -7.21
C LEU A 25 -4.55 -3.98 -6.35
N ILE A 26 -3.88 -3.32 -5.41
CA ILE A 26 -2.96 -3.96 -4.45
C ILE A 26 -3.72 -4.98 -3.60
N GLY A 27 -4.93 -4.64 -3.14
CA GLY A 27 -5.78 -5.57 -2.38
C GLY A 27 -6.16 -6.81 -3.19
N LEU A 28 -6.50 -6.65 -4.47
CA LEU A 28 -6.81 -7.75 -5.37
C LEU A 28 -5.57 -8.60 -5.68
N ALA A 29 -4.44 -7.97 -5.97
CA ALA A 29 -3.17 -8.65 -6.23
C ALA A 29 -2.74 -9.52 -5.04
N ASN A 30 -2.80 -9.00 -3.82
CA ASN A 30 -2.46 -9.76 -2.61
C ASN A 30 -3.41 -10.94 -2.38
N GLN A 31 -4.71 -10.77 -2.66
CA GLN A 31 -5.67 -11.87 -2.58
C GLN A 31 -5.41 -12.94 -3.63
N ASN A 32 -5.18 -12.55 -4.89
CA ASN A 32 -4.89 -13.50 -5.97
C ASN A 32 -3.59 -14.27 -5.69
N ALA A 33 -2.54 -13.60 -5.23
CA ALA A 33 -1.29 -14.24 -4.83
C ALA A 33 -1.50 -15.22 -3.66
N LEU A 34 -2.29 -14.83 -2.66
CA LEU A 34 -2.64 -15.71 -1.53
C LEU A 34 -3.36 -16.97 -2.02
N TYR A 35 -4.39 -16.84 -2.85
CA TYR A 35 -5.15 -17.99 -3.35
C TYR A 35 -4.32 -18.89 -4.27
N ALA A 36 -3.40 -18.32 -5.04
CA ALA A 36 -2.53 -19.11 -5.92
C ALA A 36 -1.40 -19.83 -5.17
N GLN A 37 -0.91 -19.28 -4.07
CA GLN A 37 0.23 -19.84 -3.32
C GLN A 37 -0.19 -20.65 -2.08
N ALA A 38 -1.35 -20.38 -1.50
CA ALA A 38 -1.81 -21.10 -0.32
C ALA A 38 -2.33 -22.49 -0.68
N ASP A 39 -1.93 -23.48 0.10
CA ASP A 39 -2.55 -24.80 0.10
C ASP A 39 -4.04 -24.66 0.47
N PRO A 40 -4.99 -25.24 -0.30
CA PRO A 40 -6.41 -25.17 -0.02
C PRO A 40 -6.78 -25.47 1.43
N GLU A 41 -6.12 -26.44 2.07
CA GLU A 41 -6.37 -26.83 3.47
C GLU A 41 -5.88 -25.79 4.49
N ARG A 42 -4.95 -24.91 4.09
CA ARG A 42 -4.30 -23.91 4.96
C ARG A 42 -4.56 -22.47 4.54
N THR A 43 -5.49 -22.23 3.62
CA THR A 43 -5.87 -20.90 3.12
C THR A 43 -6.22 -19.95 4.28
N GLY A 44 -6.96 -20.43 5.29
CA GLY A 44 -7.33 -19.62 6.46
C GLY A 44 -6.12 -19.16 7.29
N ALA A 45 -5.15 -20.04 7.52
CA ALA A 45 -3.92 -19.69 8.24
C ALA A 45 -3.07 -18.70 7.44
N SER A 46 -2.96 -18.90 6.13
CA SER A 46 -2.21 -18.00 5.23
C SER A 46 -2.86 -16.62 5.15
N ALA A 47 -4.20 -16.54 5.09
CA ALA A 47 -4.94 -15.29 5.16
C ALA A 47 -4.71 -14.54 6.50
N GLY A 48 -4.65 -15.28 7.61
CA GLY A 48 -4.31 -14.74 8.92
C GLY A 48 -2.91 -14.12 8.94
N LEU A 49 -1.90 -14.82 8.40
CA LEU A 49 -0.53 -14.31 8.30
C LEU A 49 -0.44 -13.05 7.42
N LEU A 50 -1.11 -13.05 6.26
CA LEU A 50 -1.19 -11.87 5.39
C LEU A 50 -1.74 -10.66 6.14
N ARG A 51 -2.81 -10.86 6.92
CA ARG A 51 -3.42 -9.79 7.73
C ARG A 51 -2.48 -9.34 8.85
N THR A 52 -1.78 -10.25 9.53
CA THR A 52 -0.75 -9.89 10.52
C THR A 52 0.36 -9.05 9.90
N PHE A 53 0.90 -9.43 8.73
CA PHE A 53 1.90 -8.63 8.03
C PHE A 53 1.37 -7.26 7.61
N THR A 54 0.11 -7.18 7.19
CA THR A 54 -0.56 -5.90 6.89
C THR A 54 -0.58 -4.99 8.12
N TYR A 55 -0.94 -5.52 9.29
CA TYR A 55 -0.93 -4.76 10.53
C TYR A 55 0.48 -4.35 10.97
N LEU A 56 1.47 -5.24 10.82
CA LEU A 56 2.87 -4.89 11.09
C LEU A 56 3.35 -3.75 10.19
N GLY A 57 3.02 -3.79 8.90
CA GLY A 57 3.31 -2.69 7.97
C GLY A 57 2.65 -1.37 8.38
N ALA A 58 1.39 -1.43 8.83
CA ALA A 58 0.68 -0.24 9.33
C ALA A 58 1.32 0.34 10.60
N LEU A 59 1.77 -0.51 11.54
CA LEU A 59 2.48 -0.07 12.73
C LEU A 59 3.82 0.60 12.39
N LEU A 60 4.59 0.02 11.46
CA LEU A 60 5.83 0.62 10.97
C LEU A 60 5.59 1.96 10.28
N ALA A 61 4.55 2.05 9.44
CA ALA A 61 4.17 3.31 8.79
C ALA A 61 3.76 4.38 9.81
N SER A 62 3.01 4.00 10.85
CA SER A 62 2.65 4.91 11.95
C SER A 62 3.89 5.41 12.72
N ALA A 63 4.81 4.50 13.06
CA ALA A 63 6.06 4.86 13.72
C ALA A 63 6.94 5.77 12.85
N ALA A 64 7.00 5.51 11.54
CA ALA A 64 7.71 6.36 10.60
C ALA A 64 7.08 7.76 10.53
N ASN A 65 5.75 7.86 10.39
CA ASN A 65 5.05 9.16 10.42
C ASN A 65 5.37 9.95 11.69
N ALA A 66 5.35 9.29 12.86
CA ALA A 66 5.72 9.93 14.13
C ALA A 66 7.19 10.38 14.16
N ALA A 67 8.10 9.61 13.54
CA ALA A 67 9.52 9.93 13.47
C ALA A 67 9.84 11.11 12.52
N PHE A 68 9.11 11.24 11.41
CA PHE A 68 9.31 12.31 10.42
C PHE A 68 8.52 13.58 10.74
N PHE A 69 7.40 13.49 11.46
CA PHE A 69 6.56 14.65 11.85
C PHE A 69 6.63 14.97 13.35
N LYS A 70 7.84 14.96 13.95
CA LYS A 70 8.06 15.11 15.41
C LYS A 70 7.49 16.39 16.05
N GLY A 71 7.32 17.47 15.28
CA GLY A 71 6.89 18.78 15.82
C GLY A 71 5.72 19.42 15.06
N ALA A 72 5.72 19.33 13.73
CA ALA A 72 4.63 19.77 12.86
C ALA A 72 4.71 19.02 11.53
N ALA A 73 3.60 18.98 10.78
CA ALA A 73 3.60 18.57 9.39
C ALA A 73 4.24 19.68 8.54
N ASP A 74 5.57 19.71 8.49
CA ASP A 74 6.34 20.65 7.70
C ASP A 74 6.74 20.07 6.33
N THR A 75 7.13 20.95 5.41
CA THR A 75 7.47 20.55 4.03
C THR A 75 8.71 19.66 3.98
N ALA A 76 9.64 19.81 4.94
CA ALA A 76 10.86 19.02 5.02
C ALA A 76 10.57 17.58 5.48
N GLY A 77 9.76 17.40 6.53
CA GLY A 77 9.29 16.09 6.99
C GLY A 77 8.50 15.35 5.91
N LEU A 78 7.67 16.07 5.14
CA LEU A 78 6.92 15.48 4.03
C LEU A 78 7.84 14.96 2.90
N HIS A 79 8.88 15.72 2.53
CA HIS A 79 9.85 15.27 1.52
C HIS A 79 10.67 14.06 2.00
N ALA A 80 11.10 14.06 3.26
CA ALA A 80 11.84 12.95 3.85
C ALA A 80 10.99 11.67 3.88
N LEU A 81 9.72 11.79 4.29
CA LEU A 81 8.76 10.70 4.27
C LEU A 81 8.51 10.20 2.83
N ALA A 82 8.34 11.11 1.88
CA ALA A 82 8.14 10.77 0.47
C ALA A 82 9.32 9.97 -0.10
N TRP A 83 10.56 10.40 0.15
CA TRP A 83 11.75 9.66 -0.27
C TRP A 83 11.84 8.27 0.36
N MET A 84 11.52 8.15 1.64
CA MET A 84 11.46 6.85 2.30
C MET A 84 10.41 5.94 1.63
N LEU A 85 9.20 6.45 1.37
CA LEU A 85 8.15 5.69 0.70
C LEU A 85 8.58 5.26 -0.70
N VAL A 86 9.22 6.13 -1.47
CA VAL A 86 9.76 5.79 -2.80
C VAL A 86 10.78 4.66 -2.71
N VAL A 87 11.74 4.74 -1.77
CA VAL A 87 12.74 3.68 -1.57
C VAL A 87 12.08 2.36 -1.21
N VAL A 88 11.13 2.36 -0.26
CA VAL A 88 10.38 1.16 0.14
C VAL A 88 9.58 0.60 -1.04
N SER A 89 8.90 1.43 -1.81
CA SER A 89 8.16 1.01 -3.00
C SER A 89 9.07 0.38 -4.05
N VAL A 90 10.25 0.95 -4.32
CA VAL A 90 11.24 0.40 -5.27
C VAL A 90 11.75 -0.96 -4.77
N LEU A 91 12.05 -1.09 -3.48
CA LEU A 91 12.49 -2.37 -2.90
C LEU A 91 11.40 -3.44 -3.00
N LEU A 92 10.15 -3.10 -2.65
CA LEU A 92 9.02 -4.03 -2.77
C LEU A 92 8.76 -4.42 -4.22
N LEU A 93 8.86 -3.47 -5.16
CA LEU A 93 8.73 -3.74 -6.58
C LEU A 93 9.83 -4.68 -7.08
N ALA A 94 11.08 -4.48 -6.64
CA ALA A 94 12.20 -5.36 -6.97
C ALA A 94 11.99 -6.78 -6.45
N VAL A 95 11.51 -6.93 -5.21
CA VAL A 95 11.16 -8.24 -4.62
C VAL A 95 10.03 -8.91 -5.41
N ALA A 96 8.95 -8.17 -5.70
CA ALA A 96 7.82 -8.70 -6.47
C ALA A 96 8.24 -9.12 -7.90
N ALA A 97 9.12 -8.35 -8.55
CA ALA A 97 9.64 -8.68 -9.87
C ALA A 97 10.59 -9.89 -9.86
N ALA A 98 11.35 -10.08 -8.77
CA ALA A 98 12.23 -11.24 -8.60
C ALA A 98 11.46 -12.52 -8.26
N ASP A 99 10.27 -12.39 -7.66
CA ASP A 99 9.42 -13.53 -7.31
C ASP A 99 8.73 -14.12 -8.56
N ARG A 100 9.41 -15.09 -9.18
CA ARG A 100 8.89 -15.85 -10.33
C ARG A 100 7.64 -16.67 -10.02
N SER A 101 7.28 -16.88 -8.75
CA SER A 101 6.02 -17.54 -8.42
C SER A 101 4.82 -16.64 -8.74
N LEU A 102 4.97 -15.33 -8.61
CA LEU A 102 3.93 -14.35 -8.95
C LEU A 102 3.70 -14.25 -10.46
N SER A 103 4.70 -14.48 -11.31
CA SER A 103 4.52 -14.46 -12.77
C SER A 103 3.62 -15.60 -13.28
N ARG A 104 3.39 -16.64 -12.46
CA ARG A 104 2.48 -17.75 -12.79
C ARG A 104 1.02 -17.45 -12.39
N VAL A 105 0.80 -16.45 -11.54
CA VAL A 105 -0.53 -16.03 -11.09
C VAL A 105 -1.23 -15.28 -12.23
N GLY A 106 -1.95 -16.02 -13.08
CA GLY A 106 -2.69 -15.50 -14.24
C GLY A 106 -2.39 -16.17 -15.59
N GLN A 107 -1.62 -17.27 -15.62
CA GLN A 107 -1.40 -18.08 -16.83
C GLN A 107 -2.37 -19.28 -16.98
N ASP A 108 -3.32 -19.43 -16.05
CA ASP A 108 -4.41 -20.41 -16.09
C ASP A 108 -5.75 -19.72 -16.41
#